data_AF-A0A1H0F225-F1
#
_entry.id   AF-A0A1H0F225-F1
#
_cell.length_a   1.000
_cell.length_b   1.000
_cell.length_c   1.000
_cell.angle_alpha   90.00
_cell.angle_beta   90.00
_cell.angle_gamma   90.00
#
_symmetry.space_group_name_H-M   'P 1'
#
loop_
_entity.id
_entity.type
_entity.pdbx_description
1 polymer ?
#
loop_
_entity_poly.entity_id
_entity_poly.type
_entity_poly.pdbx_seq_one_letter_code
_entity_poly.pdbx_strand_id
1 'polypeptide(L)'
;MAFAYILFSFSLEVTSSPGFSKLADKVVNGDVSLLPVTVVVAILLFIVKEVLEFFKKRRESKRKLFAYKSLISEELELNLWAYKRLLMIVKDIESQEEEHPNANYTLLIKESGQEYIHGYDGDDLIESCPIPIVHDKYYEKFIASIAELDSNLFDLAQSSYEEVRNMAHVRSGLIKGLLAEENDEPFPHDIRKSGFLDYAKFELADTFTAMNALYKECTGNELQQHRLR
;
A
#
# COMPACT_ATOMS: atom_id res chain seq x y z
N MET A 1 -0.89 -8.88 -31.84
CA MET A 1 -0.77 -9.82 -32.97
C MET A 1 -1.96 -10.78 -33.01
N ALA A 2 -2.16 -11.67 -32.03
CA ALA A 2 -3.26 -12.65 -32.06
C ALA A 2 -4.69 -12.04 -32.17
N PHE A 3 -4.97 -10.91 -31.52
CA PHE A 3 -6.31 -10.33 -31.52
C PHE A 3 -6.66 -9.56 -32.80
N ALA A 4 -5.69 -8.89 -33.42
CA ALA A 4 -5.85 -8.30 -34.74
C ALA A 4 -6.14 -9.40 -35.78
N TYR A 5 -5.52 -10.56 -35.61
CA TYR A 5 -5.79 -11.74 -36.43
C TYR A 5 -7.20 -12.31 -36.17
N ILE A 6 -7.69 -12.34 -34.94
CA ILE A 6 -9.06 -12.78 -34.60
C ILE A 6 -10.11 -11.80 -35.16
N LEU A 7 -9.90 -10.48 -35.03
CA LEU A 7 -10.80 -9.48 -35.61
C LEU A 7 -10.79 -9.54 -37.14
N PHE A 8 -9.61 -9.69 -37.75
CA PHE A 8 -9.47 -9.80 -39.19
C PHE A 8 -10.12 -11.10 -39.71
N SER A 9 -9.86 -12.24 -39.07
CA SER A 9 -10.49 -13.51 -39.42
C SER A 9 -12.01 -13.48 -39.22
N PHE A 10 -12.52 -12.95 -38.11
CA PHE A 10 -13.96 -12.79 -37.89
C PHE A 10 -14.59 -11.87 -38.95
N SER A 11 -13.94 -10.75 -39.28
CA SER A 11 -14.43 -9.86 -40.34
C SER A 11 -14.42 -10.52 -41.72
N LEU A 12 -13.42 -11.36 -42.01
CA LEU A 12 -13.34 -12.19 -43.21
C LEU A 12 -14.44 -13.25 -43.23
N GLU A 13 -14.65 -13.95 -42.12
CA GLU A 13 -15.68 -14.98 -41.95
C GLU A 13 -17.08 -14.38 -42.18
N VAL A 14 -17.36 -13.22 -41.56
CA VAL A 14 -18.64 -12.52 -41.71
C VAL A 14 -18.85 -12.03 -43.14
N THR A 15 -17.85 -11.41 -43.76
CA THR A 15 -17.96 -10.90 -45.14
C THR A 15 -18.00 -12.01 -46.19
N SER A 16 -17.37 -13.15 -45.91
CA SER A 16 -17.40 -14.36 -46.74
C SER A 16 -18.67 -15.20 -46.53
N SER A 17 -19.47 -14.90 -45.51
CA SER A 17 -20.64 -15.70 -45.18
C SER A 17 -21.70 -15.62 -46.28
N PRO A 18 -22.37 -16.75 -46.63
CA PRO A 18 -23.43 -16.76 -47.65
C PRO A 18 -24.61 -15.84 -47.31
N GLY A 19 -24.81 -15.57 -46.01
CA GLY A 19 -25.84 -14.64 -45.53
C GLY A 19 -25.49 -13.17 -45.82
N PHE A 20 -24.22 -12.79 -45.68
CA PHE A 20 -23.74 -11.44 -46.01
C PHE A 20 -23.76 -11.21 -47.53
N SER A 21 -23.32 -12.19 -48.33
CA SER A 21 -23.38 -12.09 -49.80
C SER A 21 -24.82 -11.95 -50.30
N LYS A 22 -25.76 -12.76 -49.80
CA LYS A 22 -27.19 -12.66 -50.15
C LYS A 22 -27.83 -11.33 -49.75
N LEU A 23 -27.40 -10.75 -48.62
CA LEU A 23 -27.82 -9.43 -48.18
C LEU A 23 -27.24 -8.33 -49.08
N ALA A 24 -25.96 -8.42 -49.43
CA ALA A 24 -25.30 -7.50 -50.34
C ALA A 24 -25.93 -7.54 -51.75
N ASP A 25 -26.17 -8.72 -52.30
CA ASP A 25 -26.81 -8.90 -53.62
C ASP A 25 -28.24 -8.33 -53.64
N LYS A 26 -29.01 -8.52 -52.56
CA LYS A 26 -30.36 -7.95 -52.42
C LYS A 26 -30.37 -6.42 -52.31
N VAL A 27 -29.30 -5.83 -51.78
CA VAL A 27 -29.16 -4.37 -51.66
C VAL A 27 -28.69 -3.77 -52.98
N VAL A 28 -27.79 -4.43 -53.71
CA VAL A 28 -27.37 -4.05 -55.07
C VAL A 28 -28.52 -4.12 -56.06
N ASN A 29 -29.41 -5.11 -55.92
CA ASN A 29 -30.59 -5.26 -56.77
C ASN A 29 -31.77 -4.34 -56.38
N GLY A 30 -31.64 -3.54 -55.31
CA GLY A 30 -32.65 -2.55 -54.89
C GLY A 30 -33.87 -3.12 -54.15
N ASP A 31 -33.87 -4.41 -53.81
CA ASP A 31 -35.01 -5.10 -53.17
C ASP A 31 -35.09 -4.87 -51.64
N VAL A 32 -34.09 -4.21 -51.05
CA VAL A 32 -34.01 -3.96 -49.61
C VAL A 32 -33.57 -2.51 -49.37
N SER A 33 -34.30 -1.80 -48.51
CA SER A 33 -33.94 -0.45 -48.02
C SER A 33 -32.48 -0.44 -47.57
N LEU A 34 -31.72 0.66 -47.70
CA LEU A 34 -30.30 0.72 -47.27
C LEU A 34 -30.13 0.62 -45.74
N LEU A 35 -31.21 0.85 -44.98
CA LEU A 35 -31.25 0.85 -43.51
C LEU A 35 -30.73 -0.44 -42.83
N PRO A 36 -31.03 -1.67 -43.29
CA PRO A 36 -30.56 -2.88 -42.64
C PRO A 36 -29.05 -3.09 -42.79
N VAL A 37 -28.44 -2.68 -43.91
CA VAL A 37 -26.99 -2.82 -44.11
C VAL A 37 -26.23 -1.80 -43.27
N THR A 38 -26.69 -0.54 -43.24
CA THR A 38 -26.06 0.49 -42.40
C THR A 38 -26.14 0.14 -40.92
N VAL A 39 -27.25 -0.47 -40.47
CA VAL A 39 -27.41 -0.99 -39.10
C VAL A 39 -26.40 -2.09 -38.80
N VAL A 40 -26.23 -3.08 -39.69
CA VAL A 40 -25.24 -4.17 -39.49
C VAL A 40 -23.81 -3.61 -39.41
N VAL A 41 -23.45 -2.68 -40.30
CA VAL A 41 -22.13 -2.03 -40.29
C VAL A 41 -21.94 -1.22 -39.00
N ALA A 42 -22.94 -0.47 -38.56
CA ALA A 42 -22.88 0.30 -37.32
C ALA A 42 -22.69 -0.60 -36.09
N ILE A 43 -23.39 -1.74 -36.02
CA ILE A 43 -23.22 -2.74 -34.95
C ILE A 43 -21.80 -3.30 -34.95
N LEU A 44 -21.26 -3.68 -36.12
CA LEU A 44 -19.90 -4.18 -36.22
C LEU A 44 -18.86 -3.14 -35.78
N LEU A 45 -19.01 -1.88 -36.21
CA LEU A 45 -18.12 -0.79 -35.78
C LEU A 45 -18.22 -0.54 -34.27
N PHE A 46 -19.42 -0.62 -33.70
CA PHE A 46 -19.61 -0.48 -32.26
C PHE A 46 -18.92 -1.61 -31.50
N ILE A 47 -19.05 -2.86 -31.94
CA ILE A 47 -18.36 -4.01 -31.33
C ILE A 47 -16.84 -3.82 -31.40
N VAL A 48 -16.30 -3.45 -32.57
CA VAL A 48 -14.86 -3.20 -32.72
C VAL A 48 -14.39 -2.09 -31.77
N LYS A 49 -15.15 -0.99 -31.69
CA LYS A 49 -14.85 0.13 -30.79
C LYS A 49 -14.85 -0.32 -29.32
N GLU A 50 -15.92 -0.97 -28.87
CA GLU A 50 -16.08 -1.40 -27.48
C GLU A 50 -14.94 -2.34 -27.06
N VAL A 51 -14.54 -3.24 -27.96
CA VAL A 51 -13.44 -4.15 -27.73
C VAL A 51 -12.10 -3.40 -27.64
N LEU A 52 -11.83 -2.44 -28.53
CA LEU A 52 -10.63 -1.60 -28.45
C LEU A 52 -10.59 -0.78 -27.16
N GLU A 53 -11.73 -0.23 -26.74
CA GLU A 53 -11.88 0.50 -25.48
C GLU A 53 -11.64 -0.43 -24.28
N PHE A 54 -12.15 -1.65 -24.31
CA PHE A 54 -11.88 -2.66 -23.29
C PHE A 54 -10.39 -2.96 -23.15
N PHE A 55 -9.67 -3.17 -24.26
CA PHE A 55 -8.22 -3.41 -24.21
C PHE A 55 -7.44 -2.21 -23.72
N LYS A 56 -7.82 -1.00 -24.16
CA LYS A 56 -7.22 0.25 -23.70
C LYS A 56 -7.40 0.39 -22.19
N LYS A 57 -8.63 0.22 -21.68
CA LYS A 57 -8.96 0.29 -20.26
C LYS A 57 -8.18 -0.76 -19.47
N ARG A 58 -8.10 -2.00 -19.96
CA ARG A 58 -7.35 -3.07 -19.29
C ARG A 58 -5.84 -2.77 -19.20
N ARG A 59 -5.25 -2.19 -20.25
CA ARG A 59 -3.84 -1.76 -20.24
C ARG A 59 -3.61 -0.61 -19.27
N GLU A 60 -4.51 0.35 -19.22
CA GLU A 60 -4.47 1.47 -18.28
C GLU A 60 -4.56 0.99 -16.83
N SER A 61 -5.52 0.11 -16.52
CA SER A 61 -5.66 -0.52 -15.20
C SER A 61 -4.40 -1.24 -14.76
N LYS A 62 -3.80 -2.07 -15.64
CA LYS A 62 -2.54 -2.76 -15.34
C LYS A 62 -1.39 -1.79 -15.02
N ARG A 63 -1.27 -0.69 -15.78
CA ARG A 63 -0.23 0.31 -15.55
C ARG A 63 -0.44 1.05 -14.23
N LYS A 64 -1.69 1.40 -13.88
CA LYS A 64 -2.04 2.01 -12.59
C LYS A 64 -1.71 1.07 -11.44
N LEU A 65 -2.15 -0.18 -11.54
CA LEU A 65 -1.89 -1.21 -10.53
C LEU A 65 -0.39 -1.40 -10.29
N PHE A 66 0.40 -1.46 -11.35
CA PHE A 66 1.86 -1.53 -11.25
C PHE A 66 2.45 -0.31 -10.51
N ALA A 67 1.99 0.89 -10.82
CA ALA A 67 2.45 2.11 -10.13
C ALA A 67 2.09 2.10 -8.64
N TYR A 68 0.88 1.64 -8.28
CA TYR A 68 0.47 1.52 -6.89
C TYR A 68 1.29 0.48 -6.13
N LYS A 69 1.46 -0.73 -6.70
CA LYS A 69 2.32 -1.78 -6.12
C LYS A 69 3.75 -1.27 -5.88
N SER A 70 4.31 -0.54 -6.83
CA SER A 70 5.65 0.05 -6.70
C SER A 70 5.73 1.04 -5.54
N LEU A 71 4.84 2.04 -5.50
CA LEU A 71 4.89 3.08 -4.46
C LEU A 71 4.62 2.53 -3.06
N ILE A 72 3.68 1.60 -2.93
CA ILE A 72 3.40 0.92 -1.66
C ILE A 72 4.59 0.06 -1.22
N SER A 73 5.25 -0.65 -2.14
CA SER A 73 6.42 -1.44 -1.79
C SER A 73 7.57 -0.60 -1.23
N GLU A 74 7.77 0.61 -1.76
CA GLU A 74 8.77 1.54 -1.22
C GLU A 74 8.41 2.04 0.19
N GLU A 75 7.14 2.35 0.42
CA GLU A 75 6.64 2.75 1.74
C GLU A 75 6.75 1.63 2.78
N LEU A 76 6.50 0.38 2.37
CA LEU A 76 6.71 -0.81 3.20
C LEU A 76 8.18 -1.00 3.58
N GLU A 77 9.12 -0.73 2.68
CA GLU A 77 10.56 -0.81 2.97
C GLU A 77 11.00 0.27 3.98
N LEU A 78 10.40 1.46 3.94
CA LEU A 78 10.61 2.52 4.95
C LEU A 78 10.02 2.11 6.30
N ASN A 79 8.79 1.59 6.29
CA ASN A 79 8.11 1.13 7.49
C ASN A 79 8.78 -0.09 8.13
N LEU A 80 9.48 -0.92 7.36
CA LEU A 80 10.27 -2.02 7.93
C LEU A 80 11.38 -1.49 8.84
N TRP A 81 12.03 -0.38 8.46
CA TRP A 81 13.02 0.26 9.34
C TRP A 81 12.34 0.81 10.59
N ALA A 82 11.20 1.49 10.45
CA ALA A 82 10.46 2.05 11.57
C ALA A 82 10.02 0.98 12.57
N TYR A 83 9.45 -0.12 12.07
CA TYR A 83 9.06 -1.29 12.85
C TYR A 83 10.24 -1.87 13.64
N LYS A 84 11.36 -2.15 12.94
CA LYS A 84 12.56 -2.69 13.59
C LYS A 84 13.08 -1.76 14.67
N ARG A 85 13.07 -0.44 14.41
CA ARG A 85 13.57 0.56 15.34
C ARG A 85 12.68 0.70 16.58
N LEU A 86 11.35 0.72 16.42
CA LEU A 86 10.42 0.75 17.55
C LEU A 86 10.56 -0.50 18.43
N LEU A 87 10.64 -1.69 17.83
CA LEU A 87 10.88 -2.92 18.59
C LEU A 87 12.20 -2.91 19.34
N MET A 88 13.24 -2.36 18.72
CA MET A 88 14.56 -2.25 19.35
C MET A 88 14.50 -1.30 20.55
N ILE A 89 13.89 -0.12 20.40
CA ILE A 89 13.65 0.84 21.49
C ILE A 89 12.98 0.15 22.68
N VAL A 90 11.89 -0.57 22.43
CA VAL A 90 11.12 -1.22 23.50
C VAL A 90 11.96 -2.27 24.23
N LYS A 91 12.77 -3.03 23.49
CA LYS A 91 13.66 -4.05 24.07
C LYS A 91 14.86 -3.44 24.81
N ASP A 92 15.43 -2.37 24.28
CA ASP A 92 16.60 -1.71 24.86
C ASP A 92 16.22 -1.10 26.22
N ILE A 93 15.09 -0.37 26.28
CA ILE A 93 14.53 0.19 27.51
C ILE A 93 14.24 -0.92 28.54
N GLU A 94 13.63 -2.02 28.11
CA GLU A 94 13.34 -3.16 29.00
C GLU A 94 14.62 -3.82 29.53
N SER A 95 15.62 -4.02 28.68
CA SER A 95 16.88 -4.68 29.07
C SER A 95 17.70 -3.86 30.06
N GLN A 96 17.55 -2.53 30.04
CA GLN A 96 18.25 -1.61 30.95
C GLN A 96 17.60 -1.54 32.33
N GLU A 97 16.43 -2.14 32.57
CA GLU A 97 15.74 -2.06 33.86
C GLU A 97 16.55 -2.70 35.00
N GLU A 98 17.25 -3.81 34.71
CA GLU A 98 18.09 -4.50 35.71
C GLU A 98 19.41 -3.76 35.99
N GLU A 99 20.07 -3.26 34.93
CA GLU A 99 21.38 -2.61 35.02
C GLU A 99 21.28 -1.15 35.52
N HIS A 100 20.20 -0.45 35.15
CA HIS A 100 19.97 0.96 35.43
C HIS A 100 18.55 1.20 35.99
N PRO A 101 18.27 0.77 37.24
CA PRO A 101 16.92 0.83 37.81
C PRO A 101 16.38 2.27 37.98
N ASN A 102 17.27 3.25 38.09
CA ASN A 102 16.92 4.66 38.23
C ASN A 102 16.97 5.44 36.91
N ALA A 103 17.16 4.76 35.77
CA ALA A 103 17.19 5.43 34.48
C ALA A 103 15.90 6.22 34.20
N ASN A 104 16.04 7.44 33.70
CA ASN A 104 14.94 8.24 33.19
C ASN A 104 15.09 8.43 31.68
N TYR A 105 13.98 8.35 30.94
CA TYR A 105 13.97 8.48 29.49
C TYR A 105 13.18 9.72 29.09
N THR A 106 13.81 10.59 28.30
CA THR A 106 13.22 11.85 27.84
C THR A 106 13.32 11.98 26.32
N LEU A 107 12.53 12.92 25.78
CA LEU A 107 12.55 13.27 24.36
C LEU A 107 13.53 14.43 24.12
N LEU A 108 14.46 14.24 23.18
CA LEU A 108 15.26 15.32 22.62
C LEU A 108 14.83 15.61 21.19
N ILE A 109 14.46 16.86 20.90
CA ILE A 109 14.20 17.34 19.54
C ILE A 109 15.38 18.21 19.09
N LYS A 110 16.08 17.78 18.04
CA LYS A 110 17.18 18.57 17.44
C LYS A 110 16.62 19.72 16.60
N GLU A 111 17.45 20.73 16.31
CA GLU A 111 17.10 21.85 15.41
C GLU A 111 16.63 21.40 14.02
N SER A 112 17.07 20.22 13.57
CA SER A 112 16.62 19.59 12.32
C SER A 112 15.20 19.03 12.37
N GLY A 113 14.52 19.09 13.51
CA GLY A 113 13.22 18.46 13.76
C GLY A 113 13.30 16.95 14.02
N GLN A 114 14.51 16.39 14.08
CA GLN A 114 14.69 14.97 14.40
C GLN A 114 14.52 14.71 15.90
N GLU A 115 13.71 13.72 16.20
CA GLU A 115 13.39 13.27 17.56
C GLU A 115 14.30 12.11 17.97
N TYR A 116 14.80 12.17 19.20
CA TYR A 116 15.64 11.16 19.83
C TYR A 116 15.13 10.83 21.23
N ILE A 117 15.26 9.57 21.62
CA ILE A 117 15.16 9.12 23.00
C ILE A 117 16.51 9.29 23.64
N HIS A 118 16.55 9.93 24.80
CA HIS A 118 17.71 9.99 25.67
C HIS A 118 17.41 9.30 26.99
N GLY A 119 18.21 8.29 27.35
CA GLY A 119 18.16 7.62 28.66
C GLY A 119 19.30 8.11 29.55
N TYR A 120 19.00 8.51 30.77
CA TYR A 120 19.96 9.00 31.76
C TYR A 120 19.89 8.18 33.05
N ASP A 121 21.02 7.71 33.56
CA ASP A 121 21.15 7.19 34.92
C ASP A 121 21.96 8.19 35.75
N GLY A 122 21.27 9.05 36.50
CA GLY A 122 21.88 10.25 37.08
C GLY A 122 22.32 11.23 35.98
N ASP A 123 23.62 11.51 35.91
CA ASP A 123 24.21 12.41 34.90
C ASP A 123 24.76 11.65 33.66
N ASP A 124 24.81 10.32 33.72
CA ASP A 124 25.39 9.49 32.66
C ASP A 124 24.34 9.19 31.59
N LEU A 125 24.66 9.54 30.34
CA LEU A 125 23.85 9.20 29.16
C LEU A 125 24.07 7.72 28.79
N ILE A 126 23.07 6.89 29.03
CA ILE A 126 23.12 5.44 28.76
C ILE A 126 22.50 5.07 27.41
N GLU A 127 21.57 5.88 26.90
CA GLU A 127 20.92 5.62 25.61
C GLU A 127 20.72 6.91 24.81
N SER A 128 21.03 6.86 23.51
CA SER A 128 20.66 7.92 22.56
C SER A 128 20.28 7.31 21.22
N CYS A 129 19.05 7.55 20.80
CA CYS A 129 18.38 6.66 19.88
C CYS A 129 17.33 7.43 19.06
N PRO A 130 17.42 7.50 17.71
CA PRO A 130 16.41 8.20 16.93
C PRO A 130 15.05 7.51 16.98
N ILE A 131 13.99 8.30 17.13
CA ILE A 131 12.61 7.85 16.99
C ILE A 131 12.28 7.77 15.50
N PRO A 132 11.84 6.60 14.99
CA PRO A 132 11.57 6.44 13.57
C PRO A 132 10.31 7.18 13.16
N ILE A 133 10.20 7.50 11.86
CA ILE A 133 8.98 8.06 11.26
C ILE A 133 8.20 6.91 10.62
N VAL A 134 6.88 6.88 10.86
CA VAL A 134 5.96 5.96 10.20
C VAL A 134 5.42 6.64 8.95
N HIS A 135 5.36 5.89 7.84
CA HIS A 135 4.95 6.40 6.53
C HIS A 135 3.66 5.71 6.07
N ASP A 136 2.61 6.47 5.78
CA ASP A 136 1.30 5.95 5.39
C ASP A 136 0.65 6.71 4.21
N LYS A 137 1.41 7.64 3.63
CA LYS A 137 0.96 8.56 2.59
C LYS A 137 0.38 7.86 1.38
N TYR A 138 0.99 6.76 0.94
CA TYR A 138 0.53 6.05 -0.25
C TYR A 138 -0.67 5.14 0.03
N TYR A 139 -0.81 4.62 1.26
CA TYR A 139 -2.05 3.98 1.68
C TYR A 139 -3.23 4.95 1.58
N GLU A 140 -3.18 6.10 2.26
CA GLU A 140 -4.27 7.09 2.25
C GLU A 140 -4.65 7.51 0.83
N LYS A 141 -3.64 7.73 -0.01
CA LYS A 141 -3.83 8.24 -1.35
C LYS A 141 -4.41 7.22 -2.32
N PHE A 142 -4.07 5.94 -2.18
CA PHE A 142 -4.35 4.95 -3.23
C PHE A 142 -5.29 3.82 -2.82
N ILE A 143 -5.61 3.64 -1.54
CA ILE A 143 -6.41 2.49 -1.08
C ILE A 143 -7.76 2.37 -1.79
N ALA A 144 -8.46 3.49 -2.02
CA ALA A 144 -9.72 3.49 -2.78
C ALA A 144 -9.51 3.13 -4.26
N SER A 145 -8.43 3.63 -4.89
CA SER A 145 -8.10 3.29 -6.28
C SER A 145 -7.66 1.84 -6.44
N ILE A 146 -7.08 1.24 -5.40
CA ILE A 146 -6.72 -0.18 -5.38
C ILE A 146 -7.99 -1.03 -5.30
N ALA A 147 -8.95 -0.67 -4.46
CA ALA A 147 -10.25 -1.35 -4.36
C ALA A 147 -10.99 -1.44 -5.71
N GLU A 148 -10.89 -0.40 -6.55
CA GLU A 148 -11.48 -0.38 -7.89
C GLU A 148 -10.78 -1.32 -8.90
N LEU A 149 -9.50 -1.65 -8.66
CA LEU A 149 -8.65 -2.34 -9.63
C LEU A 149 -8.41 -3.82 -9.28
N ASP A 150 -8.24 -4.13 -8.00
CA ASP A 150 -7.84 -5.45 -7.52
C ASP A 150 -8.29 -5.66 -6.07
N SER A 151 -9.27 -6.54 -5.87
CA SER A 151 -9.84 -6.83 -4.55
C SER A 151 -8.87 -7.53 -3.62
N ASN A 152 -8.05 -8.46 -4.14
CA ASN A 152 -7.08 -9.19 -3.32
C ASN A 152 -5.97 -8.27 -2.83
N LEU A 153 -5.48 -7.40 -3.72
CA LEU A 153 -4.51 -6.38 -3.32
C LEU A 153 -5.11 -5.40 -2.31
N PHE A 154 -6.39 -5.05 -2.45
CA PHE A 154 -7.09 -4.19 -1.50
C PHE A 154 -7.15 -4.82 -0.09
N ASP A 155 -7.55 -6.08 0.02
CA ASP A 155 -7.67 -6.75 1.33
C ASP A 155 -6.32 -6.79 2.05
N LEU A 156 -5.24 -7.11 1.31
CA LEU A 156 -3.87 -7.08 1.84
C LEU A 156 -3.41 -5.66 2.19
N ALA A 157 -3.74 -4.67 1.35
CA ALA A 157 -3.42 -3.27 1.59
C ALA A 157 -4.13 -2.73 2.82
N GLN A 158 -5.40 -3.08 3.02
CA GLN A 158 -6.17 -2.70 4.18
C GLN A 158 -5.58 -3.29 5.47
N SER A 159 -5.33 -4.60 5.49
CA SER A 159 -4.76 -5.27 6.66
C SER A 159 -3.39 -4.68 7.03
N SER A 160 -2.50 -4.49 6.06
CA SER A 160 -1.22 -3.84 6.30
C SER A 160 -1.36 -2.38 6.74
N TYR A 161 -2.35 -1.65 6.23
CA TYR A 161 -2.57 -0.26 6.61
C TYR A 161 -3.06 -0.10 8.05
N GLU A 162 -3.92 -1.00 8.51
CA GLU A 162 -4.36 -1.04 9.91
C GLU A 162 -3.16 -1.24 10.84
N GLU A 163 -2.28 -2.19 10.52
CA GLU A 163 -1.05 -2.43 11.28
C GLU A 163 -0.06 -1.26 11.24
N VAL A 164 0.12 -0.61 10.09
CA VAL A 164 0.96 0.60 9.98
C VAL A 164 0.39 1.74 10.83
N ARG A 165 -0.95 1.88 10.92
CA ARG A 165 -1.58 2.87 11.80
C ARG A 165 -1.40 2.51 13.27
N ASN A 166 -1.51 1.24 13.64
CA ASN A 166 -1.18 0.79 15.01
C ASN A 166 0.28 1.12 15.35
N MET A 167 1.22 0.89 14.43
CA MET A 167 2.60 1.29 14.60
C MET A 167 2.77 2.82 14.77
N ALA A 168 2.01 3.64 14.03
CA ALA A 168 2.00 5.09 14.22
C ALA A 168 1.41 5.51 15.58
N HIS A 169 0.41 4.78 16.07
CA HIS A 169 -0.14 4.95 17.42
C HIS A 169 0.88 4.58 18.50
N VAL A 170 1.62 3.48 18.33
CA VAL A 170 2.73 3.09 19.23
C VAL A 170 3.80 4.18 19.28
N ARG A 171 4.23 4.70 18.11
CA ARG A 171 5.17 5.83 18.06
C ARG A 171 4.63 7.07 18.81
N SER A 172 3.35 7.38 18.63
CA SER A 172 2.73 8.51 19.33
C SER A 172 2.68 8.28 20.84
N GLY A 173 2.37 7.06 21.28
CA GLY A 173 2.38 6.65 22.68
C GLY A 173 3.77 6.73 23.30
N LEU A 174 4.82 6.36 22.54
CA LEU A 174 6.21 6.50 22.94
C LEU A 174 6.55 7.97 23.22
N ILE A 175 6.28 8.86 22.28
CA ILE A 175 6.52 10.30 22.44
C ILE A 175 5.75 10.85 23.64
N LYS A 176 4.47 10.43 23.79
CA LYS A 176 3.64 10.82 24.92
C LYS A 176 4.24 10.37 26.26
N GLY A 177 4.75 9.14 26.32
CA GLY A 177 5.41 8.60 27.51
C GLY A 177 6.71 9.33 27.86
N LEU A 178 7.52 9.66 26.85
CA LEU A 178 8.78 10.41 27.03
C LEU A 178 8.59 11.87 27.45
N LEU A 179 7.39 12.43 27.23
CA LEU A 179 7.00 13.78 27.63
C LEU A 179 6.06 13.78 28.84
N ALA A 180 5.89 12.65 29.53
CA ALA A 180 4.88 12.50 30.57
C ALA A 180 5.09 13.45 31.76
N GLU A 181 6.33 13.66 32.18
CA GLU A 181 6.69 14.61 33.24
C GLU A 181 6.45 16.06 32.79
N GLU A 182 6.90 16.42 31.59
CA GLU A 182 6.75 17.78 31.04
C GLU A 182 5.28 18.17 30.82
N ASN A 183 4.44 17.21 30.46
CA ASN A 183 3.01 17.41 30.18
C ASN A 183 2.09 17.13 31.37
N ASP A 184 2.63 16.78 32.55
CA ASP A 184 1.88 16.41 33.75
C ASP A 184 0.80 15.34 33.46
N GLU A 185 1.19 14.29 32.75
CA GLU A 185 0.28 13.22 32.37
C GLU A 185 -0.20 12.42 33.59
N PRO A 186 -1.44 11.88 33.58
CA PRO A 186 -2.05 11.24 34.75
C PRO A 186 -1.55 9.81 35.02
N PHE A 187 -0.63 9.29 34.21
CA PHE A 187 -0.02 7.96 34.33
C PHE A 187 1.44 8.09 34.80
N PRO A 188 2.10 7.00 35.24
CA PRO A 188 3.48 7.06 35.71
C PRO A 188 4.41 7.73 34.70
N HIS A 189 5.17 8.74 35.14
CA HIS A 189 6.08 9.50 34.28
C HIS A 189 7.28 8.68 33.79
N ASP A 190 7.65 7.64 34.54
CA ASP A 190 8.61 6.63 34.10
C ASP A 190 7.95 5.71 33.07
N ILE A 191 8.39 5.81 31.81
CA ILE A 191 7.83 5.04 30.68
C ILE A 191 7.84 3.53 30.94
N ARG A 192 8.82 3.02 31.70
CA ARG A 192 8.93 1.59 32.07
C ARG A 192 7.77 1.14 32.95
N LYS A 193 7.24 2.04 33.77
CA LYS A 193 6.15 1.79 34.74
C LYS A 193 4.76 2.16 34.20
N SER A 194 4.71 2.79 33.03
CA SER A 194 3.45 3.22 32.41
C SER A 194 2.63 2.08 31.79
N GLY A 195 3.21 0.89 31.63
CA GLY A 195 2.64 -0.22 30.86
C GLY A 195 2.84 -0.08 29.34
N PHE A 196 3.51 0.98 28.89
CA PHE A 196 3.76 1.25 27.47
C PHE A 196 4.57 0.15 26.78
N LEU A 197 5.59 -0.42 27.43
CA LEU A 197 6.46 -1.41 26.80
C LEU A 197 5.68 -2.68 26.39
N ASP A 198 4.81 -3.18 27.26
CA ASP A 198 3.98 -4.35 26.98
C ASP A 198 2.92 -4.05 25.92
N TYR A 199 2.29 -2.86 26.01
CA TYR A 199 1.38 -2.37 24.98
C TYR A 199 2.06 -2.33 23.60
N ALA A 200 3.26 -1.75 23.51
CA ALA A 200 3.99 -1.63 22.27
C ALA A 200 4.37 -2.99 21.66
N LYS A 201 4.80 -3.96 22.48
CA LYS A 201 5.07 -5.33 21.99
C LYS A 201 3.82 -6.02 21.46
N PHE A 202 2.69 -5.86 22.14
CA PHE A 202 1.42 -6.45 21.75
C PHE A 202 0.95 -5.88 20.41
N GLU A 203 0.90 -4.55 20.28
CA GLU A 203 0.45 -3.87 19.07
C GLU A 203 1.37 -4.09 17.87
N LEU A 204 2.68 -4.27 18.09
CA LEU A 204 3.63 -4.49 16.99
C LEU A 204 3.75 -5.96 16.57
N ALA A 205 3.12 -6.90 17.27
CA ALA A 205 3.36 -8.34 17.06
C ALA A 205 3.04 -8.80 15.62
N ASP A 206 1.94 -8.29 15.06
CA ASP A 206 1.43 -8.73 13.75
C ASP A 206 1.87 -7.81 12.60
N THR A 207 2.48 -6.66 12.90
CA THR A 207 2.80 -5.62 11.91
C THR A 207 3.73 -6.13 10.81
N PHE A 208 4.78 -6.88 11.15
CA PHE A 208 5.68 -7.45 10.13
C PHE A 208 4.97 -8.44 9.22
N THR A 209 4.10 -9.28 9.77
CA THR A 209 3.39 -10.32 9.02
C THR A 209 2.49 -9.70 7.96
N ALA A 210 1.71 -8.66 8.34
CA ALA A 210 0.84 -7.95 7.43
C ALA A 210 1.63 -7.20 6.34
N MET A 211 2.68 -6.47 6.72
CA MET A 211 3.56 -5.76 5.78
C MET A 211 4.23 -6.73 4.78
N ASN A 212 4.72 -7.87 5.24
CA ASN A 212 5.37 -8.86 4.38
C ASN A 212 4.38 -9.50 3.40
N ALA A 213 3.13 -9.77 3.83
CA ALA A 213 2.10 -10.32 2.96
C ALA A 213 1.77 -9.38 1.79
N LEU A 214 1.58 -8.09 2.06
CA LEU A 214 1.36 -7.08 1.02
C LEU A 214 2.59 -6.89 0.13
N TYR A 215 3.80 -6.86 0.72
CA TYR A 215 5.03 -6.70 -0.04
C TYR A 215 5.25 -7.85 -1.04
N LYS A 216 4.97 -9.09 -0.62
CA LYS A 216 4.99 -10.28 -1.49
C LYS A 216 4.03 -10.16 -2.65
N GLU A 217 2.81 -9.67 -2.42
CA GLU A 217 1.83 -9.44 -3.49
C GLU A 217 2.30 -8.32 -4.44
N CYS A 218 2.96 -7.29 -3.92
CA CYS A 218 3.48 -6.18 -4.73
C CYS A 218 4.68 -6.57 -5.59
N THR A 219 5.63 -7.35 -5.04
CA THR A 219 6.98 -7.55 -5.62
C THR A 219 7.31 -8.99 -6.00
N GLY A 220 6.58 -9.97 -5.44
CA GLY A 220 6.91 -11.39 -5.51
C GLY A 220 7.99 -11.85 -4.54
N ASN A 221 8.57 -10.96 -3.72
CA ASN A 221 9.68 -11.25 -2.81
C ASN A 221 9.29 -11.05 -1.34
N GLU A 222 10.08 -11.63 -0.43
CA GLU A 222 9.99 -11.36 1.02
C GLU A 222 10.49 -9.95 1.36
N LEU A 223 9.84 -9.30 2.34
CA LEU A 223 10.25 -8.01 2.87
C LEU A 223 11.48 -8.15 3.78
N GLN A 224 12.67 -8.15 3.17
CA GLN A 224 13.95 -8.29 3.89
C GLN A 224 14.73 -6.98 3.97
N GLN A 225 14.71 -6.22 2.87
CA GLN A 225 15.41 -4.95 2.77
C GLN A 225 14.58 -3.84 3.39
N HIS A 226 15.23 -2.97 4.14
CA HIS A 226 14.63 -1.73 4.61
C HIS A 226 15.34 -0.56 3.95
N ARG A 227 14.60 0.51 3.66
CA ARG A 227 15.18 1.78 3.23
C ARG A 227 15.38 2.67 4.44
N LEU A 228 16.52 3.36 4.48
CA LEU A 228 16.79 4.37 5.51
C LEU A 228 16.13 5.73 5.18
N ARG A 229 15.81 5.94 3.90
CA ARG A 229 15.20 7.14 3.31
C ARG A 229 14.50 6.81 2.00
#